data_AF-A0A654TTL8-F1
#
_entry.id   AF-A0A654TTL8-F1
#
_cell.length_a   1.000
_cell.length_b   1.000
_cell.length_c   1.000
_cell.angle_alpha   90.00
_cell.angle_beta   90.00
_cell.angle_gamma   90.00
#
_symmetry.space_group_name_H-M   'P 1'
#
loop_
_entity.id
_entity.type
_entity.pdbx_description
1 polymer ?
#
loop_
_entity_poly.entity_id
_entity_poly.type
_entity_poly.pdbx_seq_one_letter_code
_entity_poly.pdbx_strand_id
1 'polypeptide(L)'
;MIGSVFQIHTDKGPQYYVVLPDGIAQVNATTAAALRATQAHGLVAPPAMVPSLVVRIAERVYPSPLPDEPLKIVSRPQDPALCWSWQRSAGDQSPQSTVLSGRHLPISPSAMNMGIKQIHGTATVYLDGGKFVALQSPDPRYTESMYYIDPQGVRYGVPNAETAKSLGLSSPQNAPWEIVRLLVDGPVLSKDAALLEHDTLPADPSPRKVPAGASGAP
;
A
#
# COMPACT_ATOMS: atom_id res chain seq x y z
N MET A 1 -22.92 -28.65 -17.66
CA MET A 1 -21.80 -29.40 -17.02
C MET A 1 -21.24 -28.53 -15.90
N ILE A 2 -20.57 -29.09 -14.90
CA ILE A 2 -19.82 -28.26 -13.93
C ILE A 2 -18.75 -27.48 -14.71
N GLY A 3 -18.60 -26.19 -14.40
CA GLY A 3 -17.71 -25.25 -15.10
C GLY A 3 -18.34 -24.53 -16.30
N SER A 4 -19.51 -24.97 -16.80
CA SER A 4 -20.16 -24.30 -17.92
C SER A 4 -20.85 -22.99 -17.50
N VAL A 5 -20.96 -22.06 -18.44
CA VAL A 5 -21.61 -20.75 -18.25
C VAL A 5 -22.96 -20.71 -18.97
N PHE A 6 -23.98 -20.18 -18.29
CA PHE A 6 -25.30 -19.87 -18.87
C PHE A 6 -25.70 -18.43 -18.55
N GLN A 7 -26.81 -17.96 -19.13
CA GLN A 7 -27.33 -16.61 -18.91
C GLN A 7 -28.83 -16.59 -18.62
N ILE A 8 -29.30 -15.55 -17.95
CA ILE A 8 -30.71 -15.25 -17.73
C ILE A 8 -30.96 -13.83 -18.21
N HIS A 9 -32.08 -13.61 -18.89
CA HIS A 9 -32.49 -12.25 -19.26
C HIS A 9 -33.11 -11.54 -18.05
N THR A 10 -32.62 -10.35 -17.74
CA THR A 10 -33.15 -9.47 -16.69
C THR A 10 -33.49 -8.11 -17.28
N ASP A 11 -34.22 -7.28 -16.54
CA ASP A 11 -34.55 -5.91 -16.96
C ASP A 11 -33.31 -5.04 -17.23
N LYS A 12 -32.15 -5.41 -16.67
CA LYS A 12 -30.86 -4.72 -16.86
C LYS A 12 -29.98 -5.35 -17.95
N GLY A 13 -30.47 -6.37 -18.66
CA GLY A 13 -29.72 -7.14 -19.65
C GLY A 13 -29.40 -8.57 -19.19
N PRO A 14 -28.49 -9.28 -19.90
CA PRO A 14 -28.13 -10.65 -19.56
C PRO A 14 -27.32 -10.72 -18.25
N GLN A 15 -27.75 -11.54 -17.30
CA GLN A 15 -26.97 -11.94 -16.14
C GLN A 15 -26.34 -13.30 -16.37
N TYR A 16 -25.02 -13.43 -16.17
CA TYR A 16 -24.30 -14.68 -16.40
C TYR A 16 -24.11 -15.47 -15.10
N TYR A 17 -24.09 -16.79 -15.24
CA TYR A 17 -23.89 -17.72 -14.13
C TYR A 17 -22.90 -18.82 -14.53
N VAL A 18 -22.09 -19.26 -13.56
CA VAL A 18 -21.26 -20.47 -13.68
C VAL A 18 -21.88 -21.61 -12.88
N VAL A 19 -21.83 -22.82 -13.43
CA VAL A 19 -22.28 -24.05 -12.75
C VAL A 19 -21.17 -24.59 -11.86
N LEU A 20 -21.43 -24.72 -10.56
CA LEU A 20 -20.53 -25.27 -9.56
C LEU A 20 -20.99 -26.68 -9.13
N PRO A 21 -20.16 -27.46 -8.43
CA PRO A 21 -20.56 -28.79 -7.94
C PRO A 21 -21.79 -28.77 -7.02
N ASP A 22 -21.99 -27.70 -6.27
CA ASP A 22 -22.97 -27.56 -5.19
C ASP A 22 -23.97 -26.41 -5.42
N GLY A 23 -24.08 -25.91 -6.66
CA GLY A 23 -24.98 -24.83 -7.01
C GLY A 23 -24.57 -24.03 -8.24
N ILE A 24 -24.97 -22.76 -8.27
CA ILE A 24 -24.64 -21.79 -9.31
C ILE A 24 -24.16 -20.49 -8.68
N ALA A 25 -23.31 -19.75 -9.38
CA ALA A 25 -22.83 -18.46 -8.91
C ALA A 25 -22.95 -17.41 -10.01
N GLN A 26 -23.39 -16.20 -9.65
CA GLN A 26 -23.37 -15.05 -10.54
C GLN A 26 -21.94 -14.70 -10.93
N VAL A 27 -21.73 -14.37 -12.20
CA VAL A 27 -20.42 -13.93 -12.72
C VAL A 27 -20.63 -12.76 -13.68
N ASN A 28 -19.67 -11.84 -13.70
CA ASN A 28 -19.68 -10.75 -14.68
C ASN A 28 -19.31 -11.22 -16.10
N ALA A 29 -19.50 -10.35 -17.08
CA ALA A 29 -19.29 -10.67 -18.50
C ALA A 29 -17.82 -11.04 -18.80
N THR A 30 -16.85 -10.38 -18.17
CA THR A 30 -15.41 -10.68 -18.35
C THR A 30 -15.06 -12.08 -17.82
N THR A 31 -15.58 -12.45 -16.64
CA THR A 31 -15.42 -13.80 -16.08
C THR A 31 -16.10 -14.85 -16.93
N ALA A 32 -17.34 -14.59 -17.38
CA ALA A 32 -18.07 -15.48 -18.27
C ALA A 32 -17.29 -15.75 -19.57
N ALA A 33 -16.71 -14.70 -20.17
CA ALA A 33 -15.88 -14.83 -21.36
C ALA A 33 -14.59 -15.62 -21.08
N ALA A 34 -13.89 -15.32 -19.97
CA ALA A 34 -12.65 -16.01 -19.59
C ALA A 34 -12.86 -17.52 -19.31
N LEU A 35 -13.94 -17.86 -18.58
CA LEU A 35 -14.33 -19.24 -18.32
C LEU A 35 -14.55 -20.01 -19.63
N ARG A 36 -15.31 -19.42 -20.57
CA ARG A 36 -15.61 -20.04 -21.86
C ARG A 36 -14.40 -20.15 -22.77
N ALA A 37 -13.51 -19.16 -22.76
CA ALA A 37 -12.26 -19.19 -23.50
C ALA A 37 -11.32 -20.30 -22.97
N THR A 38 -11.34 -20.54 -21.66
CA THR A 38 -10.57 -21.62 -21.01
C THR A 38 -11.17 -22.99 -21.33
N GLN A 39 -12.50 -23.13 -21.20
CA GLN A 39 -13.21 -24.36 -21.50
C GLN A 39 -14.67 -24.06 -21.91
N ALA A 40 -14.99 -24.27 -23.18
CA ALA A 40 -16.32 -24.01 -23.71
C ALA A 40 -17.34 -25.13 -23.43
N HIS A 41 -16.88 -26.33 -23.04
CA HIS A 41 -17.73 -27.51 -22.83
C HIS A 41 -18.64 -27.85 -24.02
N GLY A 42 -18.16 -27.61 -25.25
CA GLY A 42 -18.93 -27.82 -26.48
C GLY A 42 -20.05 -26.79 -26.73
N LEU A 43 -20.16 -25.74 -25.91
CA LEU A 43 -21.20 -24.71 -26.03
C LEU A 43 -20.70 -23.49 -26.81
N VAL A 44 -21.24 -23.27 -28.01
CA VAL A 44 -20.89 -22.12 -28.87
C VAL A 44 -21.26 -20.77 -28.25
N ALA A 45 -22.35 -20.72 -27.47
CA ALA A 45 -22.79 -19.54 -26.71
C ALA A 45 -23.32 -19.96 -25.33
N PRO A 46 -23.38 -19.04 -24.34
CA PRO A 46 -24.04 -19.31 -23.06
C PRO A 46 -25.54 -19.58 -23.28
N PRO A 47 -26.07 -20.76 -22.92
CA PRO A 47 -27.49 -21.05 -23.06
C PRO A 47 -28.33 -20.07 -22.23
N ALA A 48 -29.48 -19.64 -22.78
CA ALA A 48 -30.43 -18.81 -22.05
C ALA A 48 -31.36 -19.70 -21.21
N MET A 49 -31.48 -19.38 -19.92
CA MET A 49 -32.30 -20.10 -18.95
C MET A 49 -33.46 -19.21 -18.47
N VAL A 50 -34.60 -19.84 -18.20
CA VAL A 50 -35.77 -19.16 -17.62
C VAL A 50 -35.54 -18.95 -16.12
N PRO A 51 -35.83 -17.76 -15.56
CA PRO A 51 -35.61 -17.47 -14.14
C PRO A 51 -36.23 -18.51 -13.18
N SER A 52 -37.42 -19.01 -13.50
CA SER A 52 -38.17 -19.96 -12.67
C SER A 52 -37.45 -21.30 -12.42
N LEU A 53 -36.52 -21.69 -13.30
CA LEU A 53 -35.68 -22.88 -13.12
C LEU A 53 -34.49 -22.59 -12.21
N VAL A 54 -33.93 -21.39 -12.31
CA VAL A 54 -32.69 -21.00 -11.64
C VAL A 54 -32.93 -20.69 -10.17
N VAL A 55 -34.05 -20.05 -9.82
CA VAL A 55 -34.40 -19.68 -8.43
C VAL A 55 -34.55 -20.87 -7.47
N ARG A 56 -34.58 -22.10 -7.99
CA ARG A 56 -34.65 -23.33 -7.19
C ARG A 56 -33.27 -23.93 -6.88
N ILE A 57 -32.22 -23.44 -7.52
CA ILE A 57 -30.85 -23.93 -7.38
C ILE A 57 -30.15 -23.13 -6.28
N ALA A 58 -29.33 -23.79 -5.47
CA ALA A 58 -28.54 -23.13 -4.44
C ALA A 58 -27.60 -22.08 -5.07
N GLU A 59 -27.68 -20.85 -4.58
CA GLU A 59 -26.77 -19.77 -4.97
C GLU A 59 -25.47 -19.84 -4.17
N ARG A 60 -24.36 -19.60 -4.87
CA ARG A 60 -22.99 -19.67 -4.37
C ARG A 60 -22.22 -18.45 -4.81
N VAL A 61 -21.03 -18.28 -4.25
CA VAL A 61 -20.10 -17.22 -4.63
C VAL A 61 -18.96 -17.83 -5.44
N TYR A 62 -18.72 -17.28 -6.63
CA TYR A 62 -17.53 -17.57 -7.41
C TYR A 62 -16.58 -16.36 -7.31
N PRO A 63 -15.50 -16.45 -6.51
CA PRO A 63 -14.62 -15.31 -6.20
C PRO A 63 -13.66 -15.00 -7.37
N SER A 64 -14.21 -14.61 -8.51
CA SER A 64 -13.43 -14.18 -9.66
C SER A 64 -12.71 -12.85 -9.36
N PRO A 65 -11.41 -12.73 -9.64
CA PRO A 65 -10.68 -11.47 -9.50
C PRO A 65 -10.91 -10.52 -10.67
N LEU A 66 -11.63 -10.95 -11.72
CA LEU A 66 -11.79 -10.15 -12.93
C LEU A 66 -12.83 -9.03 -12.73
N PRO A 67 -12.50 -7.78 -13.09
CA PRO A 67 -13.42 -6.66 -12.97
C PRO A 67 -14.58 -6.75 -13.97
N ASP A 68 -15.66 -6.02 -13.69
CA ASP A 68 -16.85 -6.01 -14.56
C ASP A 68 -16.56 -5.43 -15.94
N GLU A 69 -15.70 -4.41 -16.01
CA GLU A 69 -15.24 -3.81 -17.26
C GLU A 69 -13.93 -4.46 -17.75
N PRO A 70 -13.67 -4.47 -19.07
CA PRO A 70 -12.39 -4.93 -19.61
C PRO A 70 -11.21 -4.20 -18.96
N LEU A 71 -10.22 -4.97 -18.51
CA LEU A 71 -9.08 -4.43 -17.80
C LEU A 71 -8.28 -3.47 -18.70
N LYS A 72 -8.15 -2.22 -18.26
CA LYS A 72 -7.29 -1.22 -18.92
C LYS A 72 -5.86 -1.33 -18.39
N ILE A 73 -4.94 -1.77 -19.23
CA ILE A 73 -3.51 -1.80 -18.91
C ILE A 73 -2.91 -0.40 -19.03
N VAL A 74 -2.24 0.05 -17.96
CA VAL A 74 -1.60 1.37 -17.90
C VAL A 74 -0.26 1.35 -18.65
N SER A 75 -0.04 2.37 -19.48
CA SER A 75 1.21 2.56 -20.23
C SER A 75 2.27 3.26 -19.37
N ARG A 76 3.35 2.55 -19.03
CA ARG A 76 4.44 3.09 -18.18
C ARG A 76 5.15 4.33 -18.74
N PRO A 77 5.39 4.45 -20.05
CA PRO A 77 5.94 5.68 -20.61
C PRO A 77 5.02 6.91 -20.42
N GLN A 78 3.70 6.71 -20.35
CA GLN A 78 2.74 7.79 -20.12
C GLN A 78 2.54 8.08 -18.63
N ASP A 79 2.45 7.02 -17.82
CA ASP A 79 2.27 7.06 -16.37
C ASP A 79 3.44 6.35 -15.65
N PRO A 80 4.62 7.00 -15.56
CA PRO A 80 5.81 6.42 -14.95
C PRO A 80 5.72 6.28 -13.43
N ALA A 81 4.90 7.09 -12.75
CA ALA A 81 4.75 7.00 -11.30
C ALA A 81 3.71 5.94 -10.93
N LEU A 82 4.11 5.01 -10.06
CA LEU A 82 3.23 4.06 -9.37
C LEU A 82 3.49 4.19 -7.87
N CYS A 83 2.45 4.53 -7.11
CA CYS A 83 2.56 4.75 -5.67
C CYS A 83 1.57 3.85 -4.92
N TRP A 84 1.97 3.40 -3.75
CA TRP A 84 1.03 2.87 -2.75
C TRP A 84 0.86 3.93 -1.67
N SER A 85 -0.39 4.31 -1.41
CA SER A 85 -0.74 5.31 -0.40
C SER A 85 -1.42 4.62 0.77
N TRP A 86 -1.07 5.03 1.98
CA TRP A 86 -1.62 4.53 3.23
C TRP A 86 -2.01 5.72 4.09
N GLN A 87 -3.19 5.65 4.71
CA GLN A 87 -3.67 6.68 5.61
C GLN A 87 -4.48 6.07 6.75
N ARG A 88 -4.31 6.63 7.95
CA ARG A 88 -5.16 6.36 9.10
C ARG A 88 -5.36 7.64 9.90
N SER A 89 -6.61 8.02 10.13
CA SER A 89 -6.96 9.18 10.93
C SER A 89 -7.11 8.79 12.40
N ALA A 90 -7.07 9.80 13.28
CA ALA A 90 -7.37 9.60 14.69
C ALA A 90 -8.81 9.10 14.86
N GLY A 91 -8.99 7.95 15.53
CA GLY A 91 -10.29 7.32 15.73
C GLY A 91 -10.64 6.23 14.70
N ASP A 92 -9.90 6.12 13.60
CA ASP A 92 -10.17 5.08 12.59
C ASP A 92 -9.83 3.69 13.15
N GLN A 93 -10.76 2.74 12.98
CA GLN A 93 -10.56 1.35 13.42
C GLN A 93 -9.46 0.66 12.60
N SER A 94 -9.42 0.91 11.29
CA SER A 94 -8.45 0.30 10.36
C SER A 94 -7.91 1.37 9.40
N PRO A 95 -6.67 1.23 8.91
CA PRO A 95 -6.15 2.12 7.89
C PRO A 95 -6.82 1.88 6.53
N GLN A 96 -6.81 2.91 5.69
CA GLN A 96 -7.13 2.81 4.28
C GLN A 96 -5.85 2.80 3.47
N SER A 97 -5.81 1.98 2.42
CA SER A 97 -4.70 1.99 1.48
C SER A 97 -5.20 1.89 0.03
N THR A 98 -4.46 2.50 -0.88
CA THR A 98 -4.81 2.55 -2.30
C THR A 98 -3.57 2.59 -3.19
N VAL A 99 -3.74 2.24 -4.46
CA VAL A 99 -2.68 2.33 -5.48
C VAL A 99 -2.97 3.53 -6.38
N LEU A 100 -1.96 4.37 -6.59
CA LEU A 100 -2.02 5.55 -7.44
C LEU A 100 -1.11 5.33 -8.65
N SER A 101 -1.56 5.75 -9.83
CA SER A 101 -0.74 5.74 -11.05
C SER A 101 -0.90 7.07 -11.77
N GLY A 102 0.20 7.63 -12.27
CA GLY A 102 0.17 8.91 -12.98
C GLY A 102 1.53 9.38 -13.48
N ARG A 103 1.59 10.67 -13.85
CA ARG A 103 2.76 11.27 -14.51
C ARG A 103 3.92 11.62 -13.58
N HIS A 104 3.63 11.90 -12.32
CA HIS A 104 4.61 12.34 -11.32
C HIS A 104 4.14 11.98 -9.90
N LEU A 105 4.97 12.29 -8.90
CA LEU A 105 4.61 12.09 -7.49
C LEU A 105 3.34 12.89 -7.12
N PRO A 106 2.45 12.34 -6.28
CA PRO A 106 1.19 12.98 -5.88
C PRO A 106 1.41 14.02 -4.77
N ILE A 107 2.27 15.01 -5.02
CA ILE A 107 2.60 16.10 -4.09
C ILE A 107 2.47 17.46 -4.79
N SER A 108 2.42 18.54 -4.01
CA SER A 108 2.35 19.89 -4.58
C SER A 108 3.61 20.24 -5.40
N PRO A 109 3.52 21.14 -6.39
CA PRO A 109 4.69 21.56 -7.17
C PRO A 109 5.83 22.11 -6.32
N SER A 110 5.52 22.84 -5.25
CA SER A 110 6.54 23.37 -4.33
C SER A 110 7.27 22.27 -3.56
N ALA A 111 6.58 21.18 -3.22
CA ALA A 111 7.17 20.05 -2.49
C ALA A 111 8.09 19.18 -3.37
N MET A 112 7.94 19.20 -4.69
CA MET A 112 8.76 18.37 -5.60
C MET A 112 10.27 18.67 -5.48
N ASN A 113 10.62 19.90 -5.13
CA ASN A 113 12.02 20.34 -4.97
C ASN A 113 12.57 20.14 -3.55
N MET A 114 11.75 19.67 -2.60
CA MET A 114 12.14 19.49 -1.19
C MET A 114 12.58 18.04 -0.87
N GLY A 115 12.80 17.21 -1.89
CA GLY A 115 13.14 15.81 -1.72
C GLY A 115 14.53 15.62 -1.11
N ILE A 116 14.61 14.88 -0.01
CA ILE A 116 15.86 14.56 0.68
C ILE A 116 16.32 13.18 0.23
N LYS A 117 17.42 13.12 -0.54
CA LYS A 117 18.00 11.84 -0.92
C LYS A 117 18.76 11.25 0.26
N GLN A 118 18.29 10.12 0.78
CA GLN A 118 18.92 9.50 1.95
C GLN A 118 20.33 8.99 1.64
N ILE A 119 21.27 9.31 2.53
CA ILE A 119 22.65 8.79 2.47
C ILE A 119 22.61 7.34 2.92
N HIS A 120 23.18 6.42 2.13
CA HIS A 120 23.09 4.96 2.34
C HIS A 120 21.67 4.38 2.35
N GLY A 121 20.65 5.17 1.99
CA GLY A 121 19.27 4.73 1.85
C GLY A 121 18.85 4.50 0.40
N THR A 122 17.69 3.89 0.22
CA THR A 122 17.13 3.59 -1.10
C THR A 122 16.17 4.68 -1.60
N ALA A 123 15.56 5.44 -0.68
CA ALA A 123 14.51 6.40 -0.98
C ALA A 123 14.98 7.86 -1.13
N THR A 124 14.19 8.64 -1.85
CA THR A 124 14.14 10.11 -1.69
C THR A 124 12.92 10.41 -0.85
N VAL A 125 13.11 11.09 0.27
CA VAL A 125 12.09 11.29 1.30
C VAL A 125 11.53 12.71 1.21
N TYR A 126 10.21 12.81 1.29
CA TYR A 126 9.48 14.07 1.32
C TYR A 126 8.68 14.13 2.62
N LEU A 127 9.05 15.04 3.51
CA LEU A 127 8.43 15.23 4.82
C LEU A 127 8.19 16.74 5.05
N ASP A 128 7.15 17.03 5.82
CA ASP A 128 6.77 18.37 6.28
C ASP A 128 7.23 18.65 7.72
N GLY A 129 8.21 17.90 8.21
CA GLY A 129 8.78 17.99 9.56
C GLY A 129 8.92 16.63 10.23
N GLY A 130 9.47 16.62 11.44
CA GLY A 130 9.64 15.40 12.22
C GLY A 130 8.32 14.71 12.57
N LYS A 131 8.37 13.40 12.79
CA LYS A 131 7.21 12.56 13.11
C LYS A 131 7.52 11.65 14.29
N PHE A 132 6.51 11.34 15.09
CA PHE A 132 6.58 10.30 16.11
C PHE A 132 5.54 9.25 15.80
N VAL A 133 5.99 8.02 15.54
CA VAL A 133 5.15 6.96 15.01
C VAL A 133 5.22 5.69 15.84
N ALA A 134 4.09 4.98 15.92
CA ALA A 134 4.00 3.61 16.39
C ALA A 134 3.77 2.72 15.17
N LEU A 135 4.58 1.68 15.04
CA LEU A 135 4.44 0.75 13.93
C LEU A 135 3.27 -0.17 14.17
N GLN A 136 2.41 -0.30 13.16
CA GLN A 136 1.48 -1.41 13.07
C GLN A 136 2.04 -2.44 12.10
N SER A 137 2.24 -3.65 12.61
CA SER A 137 2.53 -4.82 11.81
C SER A 137 1.40 -5.84 11.97
N PRO A 138 0.90 -6.44 10.88
CA PRO A 138 -0.02 -7.56 10.97
C PRO A 138 0.68 -8.84 11.45
N ASP A 139 2.02 -8.89 11.48
CA ASP A 139 2.78 -10.02 11.99
C ASP A 139 2.97 -9.90 13.51
N PRO A 140 2.39 -10.82 14.32
CA PRO A 140 2.41 -10.76 15.78
C PRO A 140 3.81 -10.93 16.40
N ARG A 141 4.82 -11.29 15.60
CA ARG A 141 6.23 -11.34 16.03
C ARG A 141 6.84 -9.96 16.21
N TYR A 142 6.29 -8.94 15.53
CA TYR A 142 6.77 -7.57 15.65
C TYR A 142 6.01 -6.89 16.76
N THR A 143 6.69 -6.65 17.88
CA THR A 143 6.18 -5.83 18.99
C THR A 143 5.87 -4.42 18.50
N GLU A 144 4.83 -3.79 19.04
CA GLU A 144 4.56 -2.36 18.85
C GLU A 144 5.83 -1.57 19.16
N SER A 145 6.46 -1.09 18.10
CA SER A 145 7.74 -0.37 18.15
C SER A 145 7.47 1.10 17.87
N MET A 146 8.05 1.99 18.67
CA MET A 146 7.95 3.42 18.46
C MET A 146 9.22 3.95 17.80
N TYR A 147 9.05 4.90 16.87
CA TYR A 147 10.15 5.56 16.20
C TYR A 147 9.91 7.07 16.19
N TYR A 148 10.98 7.82 16.47
CA TYR A 148 11.06 9.21 16.07
C TYR A 148 11.67 9.28 14.67
N ILE A 149 11.06 10.03 13.77
CA ILE A 149 11.58 10.29 12.42
C ILE A 149 11.95 11.77 12.38
N ASP A 150 13.21 12.07 12.15
CA ASP A 150 13.66 13.46 12.07
C ASP A 150 13.23 14.14 10.76
N PRO A 151 13.36 15.47 10.62
CA PRO A 151 13.05 16.17 9.38
C PRO A 151 13.89 15.73 8.17
N GLN A 152 14.99 14.99 8.35
CA GLN A 152 15.81 14.43 7.28
C GLN A 152 15.35 13.02 6.86
N GLY A 153 14.36 12.46 7.55
CA GLY A 153 13.80 11.15 7.28
C GLY A 153 14.60 10.00 7.88
N VAL A 154 15.49 10.25 8.85
CA VAL A 154 16.16 9.17 9.60
C VAL A 154 15.23 8.70 10.70
N ARG A 155 15.05 7.38 10.86
CA ARG A 155 14.25 6.81 11.94
C ARG A 155 15.13 6.43 13.11
N TYR A 156 14.71 6.76 14.32
CA TYR A 156 15.40 6.47 15.58
C TYR A 156 14.46 5.70 16.49
N GLY A 157 14.89 4.52 16.94
CA GLY A 157 14.08 3.69 17.83
C GLY A 157 13.82 4.37 19.17
N VAL A 158 12.58 4.32 19.66
CA VAL A 158 12.21 4.81 20.99
C VAL A 158 11.73 3.59 21.80
N PRO A 159 12.50 3.16 22.81
CA PRO A 159 12.33 1.83 23.41
C PRO A 159 11.05 1.71 24.25
N ASN A 160 10.57 2.79 24.85
CA ASN A 160 9.41 2.77 25.73
C ASN A 160 8.76 4.16 25.88
N ALA A 161 7.55 4.18 26.43
CA ALA A 161 6.76 5.40 26.61
C ALA A 161 7.39 6.38 27.61
N GLU A 162 8.19 5.90 28.57
CA GLU A 162 8.92 6.77 29.50
C GLU A 162 9.98 7.59 28.78
N THR A 163 10.74 6.94 27.88
CA THR A 163 11.74 7.62 27.05
C THR A 163 11.07 8.61 26.10
N ALA A 164 9.96 8.23 25.47
CA ALA A 164 9.16 9.14 24.65
C ALA A 164 8.74 10.39 25.44
N LYS A 165 8.21 10.22 26.65
CA LYS A 165 7.82 11.32 27.54
C LYS A 165 9.00 12.23 27.90
N SER A 166 10.17 11.67 28.20
CA SER A 166 11.37 12.48 28.50
C SER A 166 11.84 13.34 27.31
N LEU A 167 11.57 12.89 26.08
CA LEU A 167 11.86 13.61 24.85
C LEU A 167 10.74 14.59 24.45
N GLY A 168 9.66 14.69 25.24
CA GLY A 168 8.48 15.48 24.90
C GLY A 168 7.64 14.89 23.77
N LEU A 169 7.88 13.64 23.39
CA LEU A 169 7.13 12.93 22.35
C LEU A 169 5.87 12.32 22.98
N SER A 170 4.71 12.76 22.50
CA SER A 170 3.41 12.29 22.95
C SER A 170 2.57 11.79 21.78
N SER A 171 1.66 10.85 22.06
CA SER A 171 0.65 10.36 21.11
C SER A 171 1.22 9.93 19.76
N PRO A 172 1.95 8.81 19.70
CA PRO A 172 2.53 8.34 18.44
C PRO A 172 1.43 8.08 17.40
N GLN A 173 1.66 8.53 16.18
CA GLN A 173 0.76 8.24 15.06
C GLN A 173 1.01 6.83 14.55
N ASN A 174 -0.05 6.08 14.23
CA ASN A 174 0.14 4.78 13.59
C ASN A 174 0.74 4.96 12.20
N ALA A 175 1.74 4.16 11.86
CA ALA A 175 2.37 4.17 10.55
C ALA A 175 2.63 2.73 10.03
N PRO A 176 2.60 2.51 8.71
CA PRO A 176 2.84 1.21 8.12
C PRO A 176 4.34 0.88 8.15
N TRP A 177 4.67 -0.29 8.70
CA TRP A 177 6.05 -0.79 8.75
C TRP A 177 6.69 -0.86 7.35
N GLU A 178 5.91 -1.18 6.31
CA GLU A 178 6.36 -1.32 4.93
C GLU A 178 7.04 -0.06 4.39
N ILE A 179 6.59 1.12 4.83
CA ILE A 179 7.17 2.41 4.44
C ILE A 179 8.27 2.82 5.42
N VAL A 180 7.99 2.77 6.72
CA VAL A 180 8.93 3.29 7.74
C VAL A 180 10.26 2.53 7.71
N ARG A 181 10.26 1.23 7.44
CA ARG A 181 11.49 0.42 7.35
C ARG A 181 12.44 0.80 6.23
N LEU A 182 11.95 1.49 5.19
CA LEU A 182 12.76 1.95 4.07
C LEU A 182 13.63 3.15 4.45
N LEU A 183 13.27 3.84 5.52
CA LEU A 183 14.05 4.93 6.08
C LEU A 183 15.34 4.39 6.70
N VAL A 184 16.43 5.12 6.49
CA VAL A 184 17.72 4.86 7.14
C VAL A 184 17.54 4.80 8.65
N ASP A 185 18.13 3.75 9.25
CA ASP A 185 18.09 3.52 10.69
C ASP A 185 19.18 4.32 11.39
N GLY A 186 18.78 5.10 12.39
CA GLY A 186 19.66 5.80 13.30
C GLY A 186 19.85 5.02 14.62
N PRO A 187 20.63 5.57 15.55
CA PRO A 187 20.75 5.00 16.89
C PRO A 187 19.42 4.99 17.63
N VAL A 188 19.28 4.04 18.56
CA VAL A 188 18.15 4.01 19.49
C VAL A 188 18.31 5.15 20.49
N LEU A 189 17.23 5.91 20.70
CA LEU A 189 17.18 6.97 21.70
C LEU A 189 16.90 6.32 23.06
N SER A 190 17.94 6.06 23.85
CA SER A 190 17.80 5.49 25.19
C SER A 190 18.67 6.24 26.20
N LYS A 191 18.26 6.20 27.47
CA LYS A 191 19.03 6.78 28.57
C LYS A 191 20.40 6.14 28.72
N ASP A 192 20.48 4.82 28.58
CA ASP A 192 21.74 4.07 28.71
C ASP A 192 22.73 4.45 27.62
N ALA A 193 22.26 4.63 26.37
CA ALA A 193 23.12 5.10 25.29
C ALA A 193 23.60 6.55 25.50
N ALA A 194 22.77 7.39 26.14
CA ALA A 194 23.13 8.79 26.43
C ALA A 194 24.10 8.95 27.62
N LEU A 195 24.19 7.95 28.51
CA LEU A 195 25.09 7.95 29.67
C LEU A 195 26.49 7.40 29.35
N LEU A 196 26.82 7.22 28.07
CA LEU A 196 28.15 6.81 27.65
C LEU A 196 29.09 8.01 27.60
N GLU A 197 30.27 7.86 28.19
CA GLU A 197 31.35 8.84 28.07
C GLU A 197 31.95 8.76 26.67
N HIS A 198 31.98 9.90 25.98
CA HIS A 198 32.60 10.05 24.67
C HIS A 198 33.73 11.08 24.77
N ASP A 199 34.98 10.62 24.85
CA ASP A 199 36.15 11.51 24.85
C ASP A 199 36.33 12.22 23.49
N THR A 200 35.93 11.54 22.40
CA THR A 200 35.87 12.09 21.04
C THR A 200 34.73 11.43 20.28
N LEU A 201 34.06 12.19 19.40
CA LEU A 201 33.17 11.60 18.41
C LEU A 201 34.05 11.10 17.25
N PRO A 202 34.05 9.80 16.92
CA PRO A 202 34.79 9.32 15.76
C PRO A 202 34.28 10.04 14.51
N ALA A 203 35.21 10.44 13.64
CA ALA A 203 34.86 11.01 12.35
C ALA A 203 33.94 10.03 11.60
N ASP A 204 32.88 10.54 10.96
CA ASP A 204 32.03 9.75 10.08
C ASP A 204 32.95 8.95 9.13
N PRO A 205 32.90 7.60 9.14
CA PRO A 205 33.77 6.78 8.29
C PRO A 205 33.44 6.96 6.79
N SER A 206 32.33 7.61 6.48
CA SER A 206 31.77 7.79 5.13
C SER A 206 31.23 9.20 4.89
N PRO A 207 32.03 10.27 5.07
CA PRO A 207 31.53 11.63 5.02
C PRO A 207 31.21 12.04 3.57
N ARG A 208 30.06 12.70 3.38
CA ARG A 208 29.69 13.25 2.07
C ARG A 208 30.11 14.71 1.94
N LYS A 209 30.62 15.09 0.76
CA LYS A 209 30.84 16.50 0.38
C LYS A 209 29.50 17.23 0.27
N VAL A 210 29.35 18.34 1.00
CA VAL A 210 28.24 19.28 0.81
C VAL A 210 28.48 20.06 -0.50
N PRO A 211 27.49 20.23 -1.38
CA PRO A 211 27.63 21.08 -2.55
C PRO A 211 27.99 22.50 -2.11
N ALA A 212 29.03 23.09 -2.71
CA ALA A 212 29.34 24.50 -2.47
C ALA A 212 28.13 25.33 -2.92
N GLY A 213 27.47 26.03 -1.99
CA GLY A 213 26.43 26.99 -2.35
C GLY A 213 27.02 28.02 -3.32
N ALA A 214 26.27 28.35 -4.37
CA ALA A 214 26.66 29.41 -5.28
C ALA A 214 26.94 30.68 -4.46
N SER A 215 28.20 31.12 -4.48
CA SER A 215 28.62 32.38 -3.89
C SER A 215 27.74 33.48 -4.45
N GLY A 216 26.92 34.11 -3.60
CA GLY A 216 26.19 35.31 -3.96
C GLY A 216 27.18 36.33 -4.52
N ALA A 217 26.95 36.73 -5.76
CA ALA A 217 27.66 37.86 -6.36
C ALA A 217 27.17 39.16 -5.68
N PRO A 218 28.06 40.16 -5.53
CA PRO A 218 27.78 41.40 -4.80
C PRO A 218 26.67 42.25 -5.41
#